data_AF-A0A1B9ICG0-F1
#
_entry.id   AF-A0A1B9ICG0-F1
#
_cell.length_a   1.000
_cell.length_b   1.000
_cell.length_c   1.000
_cell.angle_alpha   90.00
_cell.angle_beta   90.00
_cell.angle_gamma   90.00
#
_symmetry.space_group_name_H-M   'P 1'
#
loop_
_entity.id
_entity.type
_entity.pdbx_description
1 polymer ?
#
loop_
_entity_poly.entity_id
_entity_poly.type
_entity_poly.pdbx_seq_one_letter_code
_entity_poly.pdbx_strand_id
1 'polypeptide(L)'
;MFSVFDGHGGCYAADLLGKTLHGVLAHNAGKMLEEGYKVGKDWENQMINGNMEHGLELGDDLRPALAAGQNPQSFAEMLSMSFMAVDANLLKTTQSLTFDPQFSYNHLLPPNNPSLLALANLFDMGSCAITAVIDVENDKLFVANVGDTRAVAGCWDPAKSKWRCDILTEDATCENEKEVERIRSEHPEDERFTAVFNQGFGDTNRVHGGLQISRAFGDDAYKLNHEEFKGDIHPVSGEELKFVILATDGLWDRMTSEEASYLLASHFTHEIQQDVSKVDVMAYCPHTLPAMDNEHPYPKEELNVHGKWVYEDANAATHLIRNAIGGEDRELRRQLMSMKRPGARSVRDDTTAIVIWFDDPQNMVNKGGGAA
;
A
#
# COMPACT_ATOMS: atom_id res chain seq x y z
N MET A 1 -0.44 -3.35 31.96
CA MET A 1 -1.29 -3.11 30.76
C MET A 1 -1.64 -4.46 30.17
N PHE A 2 -2.84 -4.59 29.60
CA PHE A 2 -3.31 -5.83 28.98
C PHE A 2 -3.90 -5.49 27.63
N SER A 3 -3.53 -6.21 26.57
CA SER A 3 -4.06 -5.96 25.24
C SER A 3 -4.45 -7.25 24.52
N VAL A 4 -5.42 -7.13 23.62
CA VAL A 4 -5.78 -8.13 22.63
C VAL A 4 -5.62 -7.49 21.26
N PHE A 5 -5.02 -8.23 20.34
CA PHE A 5 -4.80 -7.83 18.95
C PHE A 5 -5.49 -8.85 18.05
N ASP A 6 -6.27 -8.37 17.10
CA ASP A 6 -6.90 -9.21 16.07
C ASP A 6 -6.42 -8.72 14.70
N GLY A 7 -5.55 -9.51 14.07
CA GLY A 7 -4.88 -9.14 12.82
C GLY A 7 -5.65 -9.63 11.59
N HIS A 8 -5.66 -8.82 10.55
CA HIS A 8 -6.24 -9.15 9.24
C HIS A 8 -5.29 -8.75 8.11
N GLY A 9 -5.50 -9.32 6.92
CA GLY A 9 -4.53 -9.21 5.81
C GLY A 9 -3.18 -9.90 6.07
N GLY A 10 -2.97 -10.44 7.27
CA GLY A 10 -1.75 -11.09 7.75
C GLY A 10 -1.67 -11.05 9.28
N CYS A 11 -0.63 -11.64 9.87
CA CYS A 11 -0.41 -11.60 11.32
C CYS A 11 0.58 -10.52 11.78
N TYR A 12 1.32 -9.90 10.86
CA TYR A 12 2.48 -9.09 11.19
C TYR A 12 2.14 -7.80 11.94
N ALA A 13 1.03 -7.13 11.63
CA ALA A 13 0.59 -5.95 12.36
C ALA A 13 0.31 -6.28 13.84
N ALA A 14 -0.49 -7.33 14.09
CA ALA A 14 -0.77 -7.81 15.44
C ALA A 14 0.50 -8.27 16.19
N ASP A 15 1.39 -9.01 15.52
CA ASP A 15 2.67 -9.46 16.09
C ASP A 15 3.60 -8.30 16.45
N LEU A 16 3.62 -7.24 15.65
CA LEU A 16 4.40 -6.03 15.94
C LEU A 16 3.80 -5.28 17.13
N LEU A 17 2.49 -5.03 17.13
CA LEU A 17 1.80 -4.36 18.24
C LEU A 17 2.02 -5.10 19.56
N GLY A 18 1.99 -6.44 19.54
CA GLY A 18 2.29 -7.27 20.70
C GLY A 18 3.71 -7.09 21.27
N LYS A 19 4.66 -6.63 20.45
CA LYS A 19 6.05 -6.38 20.86
C LYS A 19 6.32 -4.92 21.22
N THR A 20 5.59 -3.97 20.63
CA THR A 20 5.93 -2.54 20.70
C THR A 20 4.94 -1.70 21.50
N LEU A 21 3.63 -1.97 21.41
CA LEU A 21 2.59 -1.04 21.89
C LEU A 21 2.71 -0.75 23.39
N HIS A 22 2.89 -1.77 24.23
CA HIS A 22 3.04 -1.56 25.67
C HIS A 22 4.28 -0.75 26.04
N GLY A 23 5.37 -0.91 25.29
CA GLY A 23 6.59 -0.13 25.49
C GLY A 23 6.38 1.35 25.17
N VAL A 24 5.70 1.65 24.06
CA VAL A 24 5.35 3.02 23.67
C VAL A 24 4.41 3.66 24.70
N LEU A 25 3.36 2.95 25.12
CA LEU A 25 2.42 3.44 26.14
C LEU A 25 3.12 3.70 27.48
N ALA A 26 4.02 2.81 27.91
CA ALA A 26 4.77 2.99 29.14
C ALA A 26 5.70 4.21 29.06
N HIS A 27 6.40 4.36 27.94
CA HIS A 27 7.28 5.51 27.69
C HIS A 27 6.50 6.82 27.71
N ASN A 28 5.37 6.88 27.01
CA ASN A 28 4.58 8.10 26.90
C ASN A 28 3.88 8.46 28.21
N ALA A 29 3.39 7.46 28.95
CA ALA A 29 2.88 7.66 30.30
C ALA A 29 3.97 8.20 31.25
N GLY A 30 5.18 7.62 31.23
CA GLY A 30 6.31 8.11 32.03
C GLY A 30 6.64 9.56 31.74
N LYS A 31 6.77 9.93 30.45
CA LYS A 31 6.98 11.32 30.03
C LYS A 31 5.87 12.27 30.47
N MET A 32 4.61 11.84 30.37
CA MET A 32 3.47 12.63 30.84
C MET A 32 3.49 12.85 32.36
N LEU A 33 3.99 11.88 33.13
CA LEU A 33 4.15 12.00 34.58
C LEU A 33 5.31 12.94 34.95
N GLU A 34 6.44 12.85 34.26
CA GLU A 34 7.63 13.68 34.50
C GLU A 34 7.43 15.14 34.07
N GLU A 35 6.90 15.35 32.86
CA GLU A 35 6.83 16.68 32.24
C GLU A 35 5.46 17.36 32.38
N GLY A 36 4.45 16.62 32.86
CA GLY A 36 3.04 17.01 32.81
C GLY A 36 2.42 16.86 31.41
N TYR A 37 1.09 16.87 31.36
CA TYR A 37 0.36 16.85 30.08
C TYR A 37 0.57 18.15 29.30
N LYS A 38 1.00 18.02 28.04
CA LYS A 38 1.17 19.15 27.11
C LYS A 38 0.33 18.88 25.87
N VAL A 39 -0.76 19.65 25.71
CA VAL A 39 -1.62 19.63 24.52
C VAL A 39 -0.77 19.87 23.28
N GLY A 40 -0.90 19.00 22.27
CA GLY A 40 -0.25 19.19 20.97
C GLY A 40 1.27 18.99 20.94
N LYS A 41 1.86 18.30 21.93
CA LYS A 41 3.25 17.86 21.78
C LYS A 41 3.36 16.80 20.67
N ASP A 42 4.47 16.87 19.96
CA ASP A 42 4.78 16.18 18.71
C ASP A 42 5.15 14.69 18.95
N TRP A 43 4.28 13.92 19.61
CA TRP A 43 4.56 12.51 19.98
C TRP A 43 4.77 11.62 18.74
N GLU A 44 4.17 11.99 17.61
CA GLU A 44 4.29 11.32 16.30
C GLU A 44 5.67 11.55 15.65
N ASN A 45 6.33 12.68 15.95
CA ASN A 45 7.63 13.06 15.37
C ASN A 45 8.82 12.80 16.31
N GLN A 46 8.57 12.35 17.54
CA GLN A 46 9.64 11.96 18.45
C GLN A 46 10.11 10.54 18.17
N MET A 47 11.35 10.39 17.71
CA MET A 47 12.03 9.10 17.74
C MET A 47 12.05 8.57 19.18
N ILE A 48 11.45 7.41 19.40
CA ILE A 48 11.56 6.66 20.66
C ILE A 48 12.96 6.03 20.68
N ASN A 49 13.98 6.86 20.91
CA ASN A 49 15.36 6.41 21.10
C ASN A 49 15.50 5.82 22.51
N GLY A 50 14.97 4.61 22.70
CA GLY A 50 15.31 3.81 23.88
C GLY A 50 16.72 3.26 23.73
N ASN A 51 17.70 3.84 24.42
CA ASN A 51 18.99 3.16 24.56
C ASN A 51 18.78 1.98 25.52
N MET A 52 18.80 0.73 25.00
CA MET A 52 18.57 -0.47 25.83
C MET A 52 19.60 -0.65 26.95
N GLU A 53 20.76 0.01 26.87
CA GLU A 53 21.79 -0.01 27.93
C GLU A 53 21.43 0.85 29.15
N HIS A 54 20.51 1.80 29.00
CA HIS A 54 19.97 2.61 30.09
C HIS A 54 18.47 2.34 30.12
N GLY A 55 18.07 1.21 30.74
CA GLY A 55 16.68 0.99 31.09
C GLY A 55 16.12 2.26 31.74
N LEU A 56 14.85 2.60 31.46
CA LEU A 56 14.17 3.79 31.98
C LEU A 56 14.65 4.10 33.40
N GLU A 57 15.59 5.04 33.51
CA GLU A 57 15.94 5.61 34.80
C GLU A 57 14.76 6.51 35.11
N LEU A 58 13.72 5.93 35.73
CA LEU A 58 12.68 6.67 36.42
C LEU A 58 13.39 7.48 37.50
N GLY A 59 13.90 8.64 37.09
CA GLY A 59 14.59 9.59 37.92
C GLY A 59 13.59 10.16 38.90
N ASP A 60 13.86 9.93 40.17
CA ASP A 60 13.06 10.32 41.32
C ASP A 60 11.66 9.69 41.42
N ASP A 61 11.19 9.61 42.66
CA ASP A 61 9.91 9.04 43.04
C ASP A 61 8.76 9.76 42.30
N LEU A 62 8.18 9.14 41.25
CA LEU A 62 7.04 9.67 40.49
C LEU A 62 5.68 9.54 41.22
N ARG A 63 5.63 8.85 42.37
CA ARG A 63 4.40 8.69 43.18
C ARG A 63 3.70 10.02 43.52
N PRO A 64 4.40 11.14 43.79
CA PRO A 64 3.76 12.44 44.02
C PRO A 64 3.06 13.01 42.78
N ALA A 65 3.59 12.78 41.58
CA ALA A 65 2.97 13.21 40.32
C ALA A 65 1.77 12.31 39.95
N LEU A 66 1.85 11.01 40.24
CA LEU A 66 0.74 10.05 40.15
C LEU A 66 -0.38 10.37 41.15
N ALA A 67 -0.03 10.73 42.40
CA ALA A 67 -0.97 11.07 43.46
C ALA A 67 -1.61 12.47 43.29
N ALA A 68 -0.92 13.38 42.59
CA ALA A 68 -1.48 14.66 42.15
C ALA A 68 -2.39 14.43 40.92
N GLY A 69 -3.50 13.71 41.15
CA GLY A 69 -4.40 13.16 40.14
C GLY A 69 -4.46 13.97 38.85
N GLN A 70 -3.72 13.51 37.84
CA GLN A 70 -3.80 14.08 36.50
C GLN A 70 -5.23 13.87 35.97
N ASN A 71 -5.74 14.84 35.22
CA ASN A 71 -7.08 14.79 34.65
C ASN A 71 -7.25 13.48 33.84
N PRO A 72 -8.25 12.61 34.15
CA PRO A 72 -8.48 11.37 33.40
C PRO A 72 -8.59 11.58 31.89
N GLN A 73 -9.10 12.74 31.48
CA GLN A 73 -9.19 13.14 30.08
C GLN A 73 -7.81 13.26 29.42
N SER A 74 -6.83 13.85 30.11
CA SER A 74 -5.47 14.00 29.60
C SER A 74 -4.76 12.66 29.43
N PHE A 75 -5.03 11.70 30.31
CA PHE A 75 -4.46 10.35 30.19
C PHE A 75 -5.10 9.59 29.01
N ALA A 76 -6.42 9.71 28.84
CA ALA A 76 -7.12 9.16 27.68
C ALA A 76 -6.63 9.77 26.34
N GLU A 77 -6.39 11.08 26.32
CA GLU A 77 -5.79 11.77 25.17
C GLU A 77 -4.37 11.24 24.88
N MET A 78 -3.51 11.08 25.90
CA MET A 78 -2.18 10.48 25.73
C MET A 78 -2.23 9.06 25.16
N LEU A 79 -3.14 8.21 25.65
CA LEU A 79 -3.34 6.86 25.09
C LEU A 79 -3.73 6.94 23.61
N SER A 80 -4.65 7.84 23.26
CA SER A 80 -5.15 7.99 21.88
C SER A 80 -4.03 8.47 20.95
N MET A 81 -3.26 9.48 21.36
CA MET A 81 -2.10 9.98 20.60
C MET A 81 -1.01 8.91 20.45
N SER A 82 -0.81 8.07 21.47
CA SER A 82 0.17 6.97 21.40
C SER A 82 -0.24 5.91 20.36
N PHE A 83 -1.53 5.61 20.25
CA PHE A 83 -2.05 4.72 19.21
C PHE A 83 -1.82 5.34 17.82
N MET A 84 -2.16 6.61 17.63
CA MET A 84 -1.91 7.33 16.37
C MET A 84 -0.43 7.37 16.01
N ALA A 85 0.47 7.61 16.96
CA ALA A 85 1.92 7.65 16.72
C ALA A 85 2.48 6.28 16.29
N VAL A 86 2.01 5.18 16.90
CA VAL A 86 2.41 3.83 16.49
C VAL A 86 1.91 3.52 15.07
N ASP A 87 0.68 3.93 14.76
CA ASP A 87 0.08 3.74 13.43
C ASP A 87 0.78 4.59 12.35
N ALA A 88 1.09 5.85 12.63
CA ALA A 88 1.86 6.71 11.74
C ALA A 88 3.27 6.13 11.46
N ASN A 89 3.88 5.48 12.46
CA ASN A 89 5.16 4.80 12.30
C ASN A 89 5.06 3.54 11.41
N LEU A 90 3.98 2.77 11.55
CA LEU A 90 3.64 1.67 10.65
C LEU A 90 3.54 2.17 9.20
N LEU A 91 2.67 3.15 8.96
CA LEU A 91 2.45 3.75 7.64
C LEU A 91 3.76 4.26 7.01
N LYS A 92 4.54 5.02 7.78
CA LYS A 92 5.83 5.56 7.31
C LYS A 92 6.82 4.44 6.97
N THR A 93 6.85 3.36 7.75
CA THR A 93 7.74 2.22 7.50
C THR A 93 7.34 1.49 6.22
N THR A 94 6.05 1.22 6.01
CA THR A 94 5.54 0.62 4.77
C THR A 94 5.84 1.50 3.56
N GLN A 95 5.61 2.81 3.67
CA GLN A 95 5.93 3.78 2.64
C GLN A 95 7.43 3.79 2.32
N SER A 96 8.31 3.86 3.32
CA SER A 96 9.76 3.85 3.09
C SER A 96 10.25 2.54 2.44
N LEU A 97 9.71 1.39 2.84
CA LEU A 97 10.08 0.10 2.24
C LEU A 97 9.60 -0.04 0.79
N THR A 98 8.49 0.62 0.45
CA THR A 98 7.85 0.49 -0.88
C THR A 98 8.31 1.56 -1.85
N PHE A 99 8.53 2.79 -1.38
CA PHE A 99 8.68 3.99 -2.21
C PHE A 99 10.00 4.76 -2.00
N ASP A 100 10.87 4.41 -1.03
CA ASP A 100 12.16 5.10 -0.85
C ASP A 100 13.26 4.52 -1.75
N PRO A 101 13.82 5.30 -2.70
CA PRO A 101 14.91 4.85 -3.56
C PRO A 101 16.26 4.68 -2.83
N GLN A 102 16.40 5.12 -1.58
CA GLN A 102 17.66 5.02 -0.81
C GLN A 102 17.81 3.69 -0.04
N PHE A 103 16.86 2.78 -0.12
CA PHE A 103 17.02 1.45 0.47
C PHE A 103 18.10 0.67 -0.32
N SER A 104 19.32 0.67 0.21
CA SER A 104 20.47 0.01 -0.42
C SER A 104 20.20 -1.49 -0.58
N TYR A 105 19.96 -1.92 -1.82
CA TYR A 105 19.82 -3.32 -2.17
C TYR A 105 21.09 -4.07 -1.75
N ASN A 106 20.94 -5.07 -0.90
CA ASN A 106 22.04 -5.95 -0.55
C ASN A 106 22.43 -6.74 -1.81
N HIS A 107 23.56 -6.40 -2.45
CA HIS A 107 24.03 -6.93 -3.75
C HIS A 107 24.25 -8.46 -3.82
N LEU A 108 23.95 -9.19 -2.75
CA LEU A 108 24.04 -10.65 -2.65
C LEU A 108 22.72 -11.38 -2.99
N LEU A 109 21.64 -10.64 -3.25
CA LEU A 109 20.37 -11.19 -3.74
C LEU A 109 20.08 -10.66 -5.16
N PRO A 110 19.50 -11.50 -6.05
CA PRO A 110 19.30 -11.15 -7.47
C PRO A 110 18.32 -9.98 -7.66
N PRO A 111 18.38 -9.25 -8.80
CA PRO A 111 17.71 -7.97 -9.01
C PRO A 111 16.18 -8.05 -9.18
N ASN A 112 15.64 -9.25 -9.36
CA ASN A 112 14.20 -9.46 -9.54
C ASN A 112 13.62 -9.79 -8.18
N ASN A 113 13.15 -8.78 -7.46
CA ASN A 113 12.71 -8.95 -6.09
C ASN A 113 11.20 -9.27 -6.03
N PRO A 114 10.77 -10.54 -5.85
CA PRO A 114 9.39 -10.85 -5.47
C PRO A 114 8.97 -10.14 -4.16
N SER A 115 9.91 -9.47 -3.48
CA SER A 115 9.64 -8.62 -2.33
C SER A 115 8.70 -7.46 -2.61
N LEU A 116 8.71 -6.77 -3.77
CA LEU A 116 7.82 -5.59 -3.93
C LEU A 116 6.34 -6.00 -3.98
N LEU A 117 6.03 -7.13 -4.64
CA LEU A 117 4.69 -7.72 -4.60
C LEU A 117 4.37 -8.35 -3.23
N ALA A 118 5.37 -8.90 -2.53
CA ALA A 118 5.19 -9.36 -1.15
C ALA A 118 4.97 -8.19 -0.15
N LEU A 119 5.56 -7.02 -0.44
CA LEU A 119 5.37 -5.76 0.29
C LEU A 119 4.00 -5.16 -0.04
N ALA A 120 3.40 -5.45 -1.21
CA ALA A 120 2.03 -5.02 -1.52
C ALA A 120 1.03 -5.53 -0.48
N ASN A 121 1.21 -6.74 0.06
CA ASN A 121 0.36 -7.24 1.14
C ASN A 121 0.51 -6.43 2.44
N LEU A 122 1.61 -5.69 2.66
CA LEU A 122 1.76 -4.84 3.85
C LEU A 122 0.75 -3.68 3.84
N PHE A 123 0.29 -3.23 2.67
CA PHE A 123 -0.69 -2.14 2.56
C PHE A 123 -2.09 -2.52 3.04
N ASP A 124 -2.44 -3.81 2.91
CA ASP A 124 -3.73 -4.34 3.32
C ASP A 124 -3.66 -5.07 4.67
N MET A 125 -2.48 -5.10 5.30
CA MET A 125 -2.29 -5.66 6.63
C MET A 125 -2.71 -4.66 7.69
N GLY A 126 -3.59 -5.09 8.57
CA GLY A 126 -4.01 -4.28 9.70
C GLY A 126 -4.24 -5.12 10.95
N SER A 127 -4.56 -4.42 12.03
CA SER A 127 -4.94 -5.06 13.29
C SER A 127 -5.92 -4.19 14.07
N CYS A 128 -6.99 -4.81 14.55
CA CYS A 128 -7.75 -4.30 15.68
C CYS A 128 -6.92 -4.42 16.95
N ALA A 129 -7.17 -3.55 17.90
CA ALA A 129 -6.48 -3.56 19.18
C ALA A 129 -7.39 -2.99 20.27
N ILE A 130 -7.44 -3.70 21.39
CA ILE A 130 -8.01 -3.19 22.63
C ILE A 130 -6.98 -3.27 23.74
N THR A 131 -6.84 -2.21 24.52
CA THR A 131 -5.88 -2.13 25.62
C THR A 131 -6.53 -1.61 26.89
N ALA A 132 -6.38 -2.37 27.97
CA ALA A 132 -6.72 -1.99 29.33
C ALA A 132 -5.48 -1.53 30.10
N VAL A 133 -5.53 -0.32 30.65
CA VAL A 133 -4.53 0.24 31.54
C VAL A 133 -5.14 0.36 32.93
N ILE A 134 -4.52 -0.33 33.89
CA ILE A 134 -4.96 -0.35 35.29
C ILE A 134 -4.00 0.54 36.08
N ASP A 135 -4.52 1.66 36.57
CA ASP A 135 -3.84 2.51 37.53
C ASP A 135 -4.26 2.07 38.94
N VAL A 136 -3.36 1.33 39.60
CA VAL A 136 -3.59 0.76 40.93
C VAL A 136 -3.52 1.85 42.01
N GLU A 137 -2.75 2.91 41.80
CA GLU A 137 -2.57 3.97 42.80
C GLU A 137 -3.82 4.84 42.90
N ASN A 138 -4.45 5.15 41.76
CA ASN A 138 -5.64 6.00 41.70
C ASN A 138 -6.96 5.23 41.56
N ASP A 139 -6.93 3.89 41.60
CA ASP A 139 -8.10 3.01 41.42
C ASP A 139 -8.86 3.33 40.12
N LYS A 140 -8.14 3.40 39.00
CA LYS A 140 -8.70 3.71 37.67
C LYS A 140 -8.43 2.61 36.67
N LEU A 141 -9.42 2.40 35.80
CA LEU A 141 -9.34 1.57 34.60
C LEU A 141 -9.55 2.47 33.38
N PHE A 142 -8.57 2.48 32.49
CA PHE A 142 -8.69 3.09 31.17
C PHE A 142 -8.75 1.99 30.12
N VAL A 143 -9.66 2.15 29.14
CA VAL A 143 -9.78 1.22 28.02
C VAL A 143 -9.72 2.02 26.72
N ALA A 144 -8.77 1.67 25.86
CA ALA A 144 -8.65 2.20 24.51
C ALA A 144 -8.99 1.08 23.51
N ASN A 145 -9.88 1.36 22.56
CA ASN A 145 -10.34 0.41 21.55
C ASN A 145 -10.16 0.99 20.14
N VAL A 146 -9.66 0.16 19.24
CA VAL A 146 -9.56 0.40 17.81
C VAL A 146 -10.02 -0.87 17.10
N GLY A 147 -11.08 -0.77 16.30
CA GLY A 147 -11.66 -1.89 15.57
C GLY A 147 -12.87 -2.53 16.27
N ASP A 148 -13.11 -3.80 15.97
CA ASP A 148 -14.26 -4.58 16.46
C ASP A 148 -13.97 -5.44 17.69
N THR A 149 -12.83 -5.19 18.34
CA THR A 149 -12.55 -5.72 19.68
C THR A 149 -13.44 -5.05 20.74
N ARG A 150 -13.72 -5.76 21.83
CA ARG A 150 -14.65 -5.27 22.86
C ARG A 150 -14.22 -5.59 24.29
N ALA A 151 -14.33 -4.59 25.17
CA ALA A 151 -14.17 -4.77 26.61
C ALA A 151 -15.52 -4.75 27.32
N VAL A 152 -15.68 -5.66 28.27
CA VAL A 152 -16.89 -5.80 29.07
C VAL A 152 -16.49 -6.01 30.53
N ALA A 153 -17.08 -5.23 31.44
CA ALA A 153 -16.92 -5.41 32.88
C ALA A 153 -18.10 -6.20 33.46
N GLY A 154 -17.78 -7.18 34.31
CA GLY A 154 -18.75 -7.83 35.18
C GLY A 154 -18.69 -7.24 36.58
N CYS A 155 -19.76 -6.59 37.05
CA CYS A 155 -19.86 -6.03 38.38
C CYS A 155 -20.77 -6.89 39.26
N TRP A 156 -20.26 -7.35 40.41
CA TRP A 156 -21.06 -8.10 41.39
C TRP A 156 -21.66 -7.15 42.43
N ASP A 157 -22.99 -7.25 42.62
CA ASP A 157 -23.70 -6.58 43.71
C ASP A 157 -23.93 -7.59 44.85
N PRO A 158 -23.17 -7.52 45.96
CA PRO A 158 -23.30 -8.46 47.07
C PRO A 158 -24.64 -8.30 47.82
N ALA A 159 -25.23 -7.11 47.85
CA ALA A 159 -26.50 -6.86 48.53
C ALA A 159 -27.68 -7.51 47.78
N LYS A 160 -27.61 -7.51 46.44
CA LYS A 160 -28.64 -8.13 45.58
C LYS A 160 -28.32 -9.56 45.16
N SER A 161 -27.09 -10.03 45.43
CA SER A 161 -26.56 -11.29 44.91
C SER A 161 -26.74 -11.45 43.40
N LYS A 162 -26.41 -10.40 42.63
CA LYS A 162 -26.59 -10.36 41.17
C LYS A 162 -25.37 -9.77 40.47
N TRP A 163 -25.13 -10.22 39.24
CA TRP A 163 -24.15 -9.65 38.31
C TRP A 163 -24.79 -8.57 37.43
N ARG A 164 -24.03 -7.52 37.12
CA ARG A 164 -24.29 -6.53 36.07
C ARG A 164 -23.18 -6.64 35.02
N CYS A 165 -23.55 -6.54 33.75
CA CYS A 165 -22.63 -6.53 32.61
C CYS A 165 -22.60 -5.11 32.03
N ASP A 166 -21.44 -4.47 32.06
CA ASP A 166 -21.22 -3.13 31.53
C ASP A 166 -20.30 -3.22 30.30
N ILE A 167 -20.80 -2.85 29.12
CA ILE A 167 -19.98 -2.75 27.91
C ILE A 167 -19.15 -1.47 28.02
N LEU A 168 -17.83 -1.58 27.91
CA LEU A 168 -16.90 -0.46 28.15
C LEU A 168 -16.47 0.23 26.86
N THR A 169 -16.66 -0.40 25.71
CA THR A 169 -16.22 0.09 24.40
C THR A 169 -17.30 -0.13 23.36
N GLU A 170 -17.38 0.77 22.38
CA GLU A 170 -18.21 0.58 21.19
C GLU A 170 -17.33 0.01 20.07
N ASP A 171 -17.86 -0.98 19.34
CA ASP A 171 -17.15 -1.57 18.20
C ASP A 171 -17.12 -0.56 17.05
N ALA A 172 -15.96 -0.40 16.44
CA ALA A 172 -15.73 0.48 15.30
C ALA A 172 -15.93 -0.31 14.00
N THR A 173 -17.20 -0.55 13.64
CA THR A 173 -17.59 -1.28 12.42
C THR A 173 -18.59 -0.47 11.59
N CYS A 174 -18.76 -0.88 10.33
CA CYS A 174 -19.80 -0.33 9.45
C CYS A 174 -21.23 -0.78 9.81
N GLU A 175 -21.42 -1.57 10.87
CA GLU A 175 -22.73 -1.83 11.47
C GLU A 175 -23.08 -0.79 12.55
N ASN A 176 -22.08 -0.08 13.08
CA ASN A 176 -22.28 1.01 14.01
C ASN A 176 -22.69 2.28 13.25
N GLU A 177 -23.95 2.68 13.37
CA GLU A 177 -24.51 3.84 12.67
C GLU A 177 -23.72 5.13 12.92
N LYS A 178 -23.15 5.31 14.13
CA LYS A 178 -22.32 6.48 14.46
C LYS A 178 -21.04 6.52 13.64
N GLU A 179 -20.40 5.38 13.42
CA GLU A 179 -19.18 5.29 12.60
C GLU A 179 -19.48 5.48 11.12
N VAL A 180 -20.61 4.96 10.64
CA VAL A 180 -21.07 5.19 9.26
C VAL A 180 -21.37 6.67 9.04
N GLU A 181 -22.06 7.33 9.97
CA GLU A 181 -22.32 8.77 9.90
C GLU A 181 -21.04 9.58 9.97
N ARG A 182 -20.11 9.23 10.88
CA ARG A 182 -18.78 9.86 10.97
C ARG A 182 -18.06 9.80 9.63
N ILE A 183 -17.86 8.60 9.07
CA ILE A 183 -17.14 8.40 7.81
C ILE A 183 -17.81 9.23 6.70
N ARG A 184 -19.13 9.12 6.54
CA ARG A 184 -19.85 9.89 5.51
C ARG A 184 -19.76 11.40 5.70
N SER A 185 -19.69 11.89 6.94
CA SER A 185 -19.55 13.32 7.23
C SER A 185 -18.15 13.87 6.89
N GLU A 186 -17.13 13.01 6.96
CA GLU A 186 -15.73 13.34 6.63
C GLU A 186 -15.44 13.33 5.12
N HIS A 187 -16.36 12.82 4.30
CA HIS A 187 -16.23 12.77 2.84
C HIS A 187 -17.05 13.87 2.13
N PRO A 188 -16.59 14.34 0.94
CA PRO A 188 -17.38 15.15 0.03
C PRO A 188 -18.76 14.56 -0.25
N GLU A 189 -19.75 15.41 -0.54
CA GLU A 189 -21.16 15.00 -0.67
C GLU A 189 -21.36 13.91 -1.74
N ASP A 190 -20.62 13.98 -2.85
CA ASP A 190 -20.62 13.04 -3.97
C ASP A 190 -19.93 11.71 -3.66
N GLU A 191 -19.05 11.66 -2.65
CA GLU A 191 -18.33 10.45 -2.24
C GLU A 191 -18.99 9.71 -1.07
N ARG A 192 -19.97 10.31 -0.38
CA ARG A 192 -20.58 9.70 0.83
C ARG A 192 -21.20 8.31 0.58
N PHE A 193 -21.74 8.10 -0.62
CA PHE A 193 -22.33 6.82 -0.98
C PHE A 193 -21.27 5.74 -1.21
N THR A 194 -20.09 6.10 -1.71
CA THR A 194 -18.99 5.17 -1.99
C THR A 194 -18.01 5.04 -0.82
N ALA A 195 -18.05 5.94 0.17
CA ALA A 195 -17.25 5.85 1.39
C ALA A 195 -17.63 4.64 2.25
N VAL A 196 -18.93 4.33 2.34
CA VAL A 196 -19.45 3.16 3.05
C VAL A 196 -20.60 2.54 2.27
N PHE A 197 -20.36 1.37 1.68
CA PHE A 197 -21.35 0.63 0.90
C PHE A 197 -21.09 -0.88 0.93
N ASN A 198 -22.06 -1.65 0.47
CA ASN A 198 -21.96 -3.09 0.32
C ASN A 198 -21.68 -3.44 -1.16
N GLN A 199 -20.56 -4.11 -1.44
CA GLN A 199 -20.19 -4.60 -2.78
C GLN A 199 -20.83 -5.95 -3.16
N GLY A 200 -21.73 -6.48 -2.33
CA GLY A 200 -22.33 -7.81 -2.49
C GLY A 200 -21.61 -8.91 -1.71
N PHE A 201 -20.67 -8.56 -0.83
CA PHE A 201 -20.03 -9.49 0.09
C PHE A 201 -20.82 -9.58 1.40
N GLY A 202 -21.83 -10.44 1.40
CA GLY A 202 -22.75 -10.62 2.55
C GLY A 202 -23.73 -9.46 2.70
N ASP A 203 -24.29 -9.30 3.90
CA ASP A 203 -25.37 -8.35 4.19
C ASP A 203 -24.91 -7.04 4.84
N THR A 204 -23.60 -6.85 5.05
CA THR A 204 -23.03 -5.72 5.82
C THR A 204 -22.34 -4.70 4.93
N ASN A 205 -22.49 -3.42 5.27
CA ASN A 205 -21.70 -2.35 4.65
C ASN A 205 -20.21 -2.48 5.03
N ARG A 206 -19.34 -1.91 4.19
CA ARG A 206 -17.88 -1.92 4.37
C ARG A 206 -17.30 -0.56 3.96
N VAL A 207 -16.21 -0.14 4.58
CA VAL A 207 -15.43 1.05 4.20
C VAL A 207 -14.89 0.82 2.78
N HIS A 208 -15.25 1.71 1.86
CA HIS A 208 -15.03 1.59 0.42
C HIS A 208 -15.41 0.21 -0.17
N GLY A 209 -16.30 -0.54 0.50
CA GLY A 209 -16.71 -1.88 0.08
C GLY A 209 -15.74 -3.02 0.44
N GLY A 210 -14.60 -2.73 1.09
CA GLY A 210 -13.58 -3.72 1.46
C GLY A 210 -13.59 -4.11 2.95
N LEU A 211 -13.20 -3.19 3.83
CA LEU A 211 -13.06 -3.46 5.28
C LEU A 211 -14.39 -3.31 6.03
N GLN A 212 -14.70 -4.26 6.93
CA GLN A 212 -15.88 -4.15 7.80
C GLN A 212 -15.65 -3.25 9.01
N ILE A 213 -14.40 -3.17 9.47
CA ILE A 213 -13.95 -2.29 10.55
C ILE A 213 -13.72 -0.87 10.00
N SER A 214 -14.07 0.14 10.80
CA SER A 214 -13.90 1.56 10.45
C SER A 214 -12.63 2.19 11.01
N ARG A 215 -11.92 1.49 11.91
CA ARG A 215 -10.68 1.93 12.55
C ARG A 215 -9.76 0.75 12.77
N ALA A 216 -8.48 0.89 12.45
CA ALA A 216 -7.47 -0.14 12.59
C ALA A 216 -6.06 0.47 12.66
N PHE A 217 -5.12 -0.28 13.24
CA PHE A 217 -3.70 -0.07 12.95
C PHE A 217 -3.36 -0.66 11.59
N GLY A 218 -2.43 -0.05 10.84
CA GLY A 218 -2.08 -0.48 9.48
C GLY A 218 -3.19 -0.14 8.49
N ASP A 219 -3.55 -1.06 7.59
CA ASP A 219 -4.51 -0.78 6.51
C ASP A 219 -4.12 0.46 5.69
N ASP A 220 -2.82 0.58 5.40
CA ASP A 220 -2.22 1.75 4.77
C ASP A 220 -2.91 2.10 3.45
N ALA A 221 -3.43 1.12 2.70
CA ALA A 221 -4.22 1.33 1.50
C ALA A 221 -5.42 2.29 1.69
N TYR A 222 -5.96 2.39 2.92
CA TYR A 222 -7.08 3.26 3.28
C TYR A 222 -6.64 4.61 3.87
N LYS A 223 -5.34 4.82 4.06
CA LYS A 223 -4.76 5.99 4.76
C LYS A 223 -3.86 6.85 3.88
N LEU A 224 -3.35 6.30 2.79
CA LEU A 224 -2.49 7.02 1.86
C LEU A 224 -3.25 8.14 1.16
N ASN A 225 -2.61 9.30 1.07
CA ASN A 225 -3.19 10.42 0.32
C ASN A 225 -2.97 10.20 -1.17
N HIS A 226 -3.98 10.55 -1.97
CA HIS A 226 -3.89 10.47 -3.43
C HIS A 226 -2.76 11.37 -4.01
N GLU A 227 -2.35 12.41 -3.28
CA GLU A 227 -1.21 13.27 -3.61
C GLU A 227 0.15 12.60 -3.38
N GLU A 228 0.24 11.61 -2.47
CA GLU A 228 1.45 10.80 -2.26
C GLU A 228 1.67 9.80 -3.41
N PHE A 229 0.64 9.56 -4.23
CA PHE A 229 0.71 8.76 -5.46
C PHE A 229 1.05 9.58 -6.71
N LYS A 230 1.30 10.89 -6.60
CA LYS A 230 1.61 11.75 -7.76
C LYS A 230 3.06 11.60 -8.23
N GLY A 231 3.32 10.50 -8.92
CA GLY A 231 3.95 10.59 -10.23
C GLY A 231 2.85 10.82 -11.27
N ASP A 232 2.24 12.01 -11.31
CA ASP A 232 1.30 12.36 -12.38
C ASP A 232 2.08 12.26 -13.71
N ILE A 233 1.82 11.20 -14.50
CA ILE A 233 2.26 11.12 -15.89
C ILE A 233 1.34 12.03 -16.69
N HIS A 234 1.50 13.35 -16.51
CA HIS A 234 0.94 14.31 -17.43
C HIS A 234 1.90 14.45 -18.61
N PRO A 235 1.43 14.22 -19.85
CA PRO A 235 2.20 14.61 -21.01
C PRO A 235 2.59 16.09 -20.87
N VAL A 236 3.84 16.43 -21.14
CA VAL A 236 4.30 17.82 -21.07
C VAL A 236 3.47 18.63 -22.07
N SER A 237 3.18 19.90 -21.78
CA SER A 237 2.41 20.83 -22.64
C SER A 237 2.53 20.51 -24.16
N GLY A 238 1.51 19.85 -24.72
CA GLY A 238 1.42 19.50 -26.15
C GLY A 238 1.63 18.03 -26.51
N GLU A 239 2.04 17.17 -25.56
CA GLU A 239 2.11 15.72 -25.74
C GLU A 239 0.75 15.05 -25.47
N GLU A 240 0.53 13.86 -26.02
CA GLU A 240 -0.71 13.07 -25.84
C GLU A 240 -0.36 11.65 -25.38
N LEU A 241 -0.96 11.18 -24.28
CA LEU A 241 -0.80 9.80 -23.81
C LEU A 241 -1.49 8.85 -24.80
N LYS A 242 -0.73 7.91 -25.41
CA LYS A 242 -1.27 6.99 -26.42
C LYS A 242 -1.58 5.60 -25.88
N PHE A 243 -0.72 5.07 -25.01
CA PHE A 243 -0.91 3.74 -24.43
C PHE A 243 -0.24 3.56 -23.07
N VAL A 244 -0.70 2.56 -22.33
CA VAL A 244 -0.06 2.03 -21.11
C VAL A 244 0.05 0.50 -21.23
N ILE A 245 1.20 -0.04 -20.83
CA ILE A 245 1.48 -1.49 -20.79
C ILE A 245 1.53 -1.93 -19.33
N LEU A 246 0.71 -2.93 -18.98
CA LEU A 246 0.78 -3.60 -17.69
C LEU A 246 1.13 -5.06 -17.95
N ALA A 247 2.23 -5.58 -17.40
CA ALA A 247 2.62 -6.97 -17.62
C ALA A 247 3.38 -7.56 -16.43
N THR A 248 3.38 -8.90 -16.32
CA THR A 248 4.17 -9.65 -15.34
C THR A 248 5.65 -9.71 -15.74
N ASP A 249 6.51 -10.09 -14.80
CA ASP A 249 7.94 -10.37 -15.00
C ASP A 249 8.22 -11.37 -16.13
N GLY A 250 7.30 -12.31 -16.38
CA GLY A 250 7.34 -13.20 -17.54
C GLY A 250 7.43 -12.48 -18.91
N LEU A 251 7.07 -11.19 -19.00
CA LEU A 251 7.33 -10.34 -20.17
C LEU A 251 8.66 -9.56 -20.02
N TRP A 252 8.81 -8.84 -18.90
CA TRP A 252 9.91 -7.89 -18.69
C TRP A 252 11.28 -8.55 -18.54
N ASP A 253 11.35 -9.82 -18.12
CA ASP A 253 12.59 -10.61 -18.12
C ASP A 253 13.13 -10.92 -19.54
N ARG A 254 12.34 -10.62 -20.58
CA ARG A 254 12.63 -10.98 -21.98
C ARG A 254 12.65 -9.81 -22.95
N MET A 255 12.21 -8.63 -22.52
CA MET A 255 12.08 -7.44 -23.34
C MET A 255 12.19 -6.20 -22.46
N THR A 256 12.94 -5.21 -22.90
CA THR A 256 13.07 -3.95 -22.13
C THR A 256 11.83 -3.08 -22.26
N SER A 257 11.65 -2.16 -21.32
CA SER A 257 10.57 -1.17 -21.36
C SER A 257 10.55 -0.38 -22.68
N GLU A 258 11.73 0.01 -23.19
CA GLU A 258 11.87 0.74 -24.44
C GLU A 258 11.54 -0.14 -25.65
N GLU A 259 12.01 -1.39 -25.70
CA GLU A 259 11.66 -2.31 -26.78
C GLU A 259 10.14 -2.50 -26.89
N ALA A 260 9.47 -2.69 -25.75
CA ALA A 260 8.02 -2.82 -25.69
C ALA A 260 7.31 -1.56 -26.19
N SER A 261 7.82 -0.38 -25.82
CA SER A 261 7.29 0.91 -26.26
C SER A 261 7.43 1.11 -27.77
N TYR A 262 8.62 0.88 -28.35
CA TYR A 262 8.83 0.98 -29.79
C TYR A 262 7.97 -0.02 -30.58
N LEU A 263 7.87 -1.25 -30.07
CA LEU A 263 7.09 -2.30 -30.69
C LEU A 263 5.60 -1.93 -30.74
N LEU A 264 5.04 -1.44 -29.64
CA LEU A 264 3.64 -0.98 -29.60
C LEU A 264 3.41 0.29 -30.40
N ALA A 265 4.32 1.27 -30.35
CA ALA A 265 4.21 2.48 -31.16
C ALA A 265 4.15 2.15 -32.66
N SER A 266 4.95 1.18 -33.10
CA SER A 266 4.88 0.68 -34.47
C SER A 266 3.61 -0.11 -34.76
N HIS A 267 3.20 -1.01 -33.85
CA HIS A 267 1.97 -1.81 -34.00
C HIS A 267 0.72 -0.94 -34.10
N PHE A 268 0.70 0.17 -33.36
CA PHE A 268 -0.36 1.17 -33.40
C PHE A 268 -0.54 1.79 -34.79
N THR A 269 0.54 1.92 -35.56
CA THR A 269 0.48 2.43 -36.94
C THR A 269 0.21 1.32 -37.97
N HIS A 270 0.74 0.12 -37.73
CA HIS A 270 0.67 -1.02 -38.64
C HIS A 270 0.50 -2.32 -37.84
N GLU A 271 -0.75 -2.78 -37.70
CA GLU A 271 -1.06 -3.98 -36.90
C GLU A 271 -0.43 -5.26 -37.50
N ILE A 272 -0.45 -5.39 -38.83
CA ILE A 272 0.07 -6.55 -39.56
C ILE A 272 0.91 -6.05 -40.75
N GLN A 273 2.18 -6.43 -40.79
CA GLN A 273 3.13 -6.06 -41.84
C GLN A 273 4.24 -7.11 -41.98
N GLN A 274 5.15 -6.92 -42.93
CA GLN A 274 6.35 -7.77 -43.03
C GLN A 274 7.27 -7.54 -41.83
N ASP A 275 7.97 -8.58 -41.37
CA ASP A 275 8.93 -8.48 -40.26
C ASP A 275 9.94 -7.33 -40.49
N VAL A 276 9.99 -6.39 -39.55
CA VAL A 276 10.76 -5.14 -39.67
C VAL A 276 11.99 -5.19 -38.76
N SER A 277 13.12 -4.64 -39.20
CA SER A 277 14.30 -4.57 -38.33
C SER A 277 14.08 -3.61 -37.17
N LYS A 278 14.59 -3.94 -35.99
CA LYS A 278 14.46 -3.07 -34.81
C LYS A 278 15.01 -1.66 -35.06
N VAL A 279 16.10 -1.57 -35.84
CA VAL A 279 16.73 -0.30 -36.22
C VAL A 279 15.80 0.55 -37.08
N ASP A 280 15.13 -0.05 -38.07
CA ASP A 280 14.19 0.68 -38.91
C ASP A 280 13.06 1.25 -38.05
N VAL A 281 12.55 0.48 -37.08
CA VAL A 281 11.49 0.93 -36.18
C VAL A 281 11.84 2.13 -35.35
N MET A 282 13.06 2.14 -34.85
CA MET A 282 13.56 3.29 -34.12
C MET A 282 13.69 4.52 -35.02
N ALA A 283 13.94 4.34 -36.32
CA ALA A 283 14.03 5.43 -37.28
C ALA A 283 12.66 6.03 -37.67
N TYR A 284 11.61 5.19 -37.79
CA TYR A 284 10.28 5.68 -38.16
C TYR A 284 9.38 6.06 -36.97
N CYS A 285 9.67 5.57 -35.75
CA CYS A 285 9.00 5.97 -34.51
C CYS A 285 10.02 6.52 -33.49
N PRO A 286 10.76 7.61 -33.79
CA PRO A 286 11.81 8.09 -32.90
C PRO A 286 11.23 8.55 -31.56
N HIS A 287 11.72 7.98 -30.46
CA HIS A 287 11.35 8.45 -29.11
C HIS A 287 12.24 9.63 -28.72
N THR A 288 11.64 10.70 -28.23
CA THR A 288 12.36 11.84 -27.64
C THR A 288 12.72 11.56 -26.18
N LEU A 289 13.77 12.21 -25.69
CA LEU A 289 14.02 12.24 -24.25
C LEU A 289 12.91 13.06 -23.57
N PRO A 290 12.53 12.73 -22.33
CA PRO A 290 11.64 13.59 -21.54
C PRO A 290 12.24 15.01 -21.44
N ALA A 291 11.38 16.02 -21.31
CA ALA A 291 11.80 17.41 -21.16
C ALA A 291 12.77 17.58 -19.97
N MET A 292 13.71 18.53 -20.05
CA MET A 292 14.81 18.66 -19.07
C MET A 292 14.37 18.98 -17.63
N ASP A 293 13.12 19.38 -17.43
CA ASP A 293 12.47 19.58 -16.13
C ASP A 293 11.82 18.30 -15.57
N ASN A 294 11.69 17.24 -16.37
CA ASN A 294 11.15 15.94 -16.01
C ASN A 294 12.24 14.88 -16.08
N GLU A 295 12.91 14.63 -14.95
CA GLU A 295 13.73 13.42 -14.83
C GLU A 295 12.85 12.19 -15.06
N HIS A 296 13.28 11.27 -15.93
CA HIS A 296 12.57 10.02 -16.14
C HIS A 296 12.41 9.33 -14.78
N PRO A 297 11.18 8.90 -14.37
CA PRO A 297 10.96 8.37 -13.01
C PRO A 297 11.89 7.20 -12.66
N TYR A 298 12.34 6.48 -13.69
CA TYR A 298 13.29 5.37 -13.63
C TYR A 298 14.35 5.50 -14.72
N PRO A 299 15.56 4.95 -14.56
CA PRO A 299 16.59 5.00 -15.60
C PRO A 299 16.14 4.27 -16.88
N LYS A 300 16.52 4.82 -18.03
CA LYS A 300 16.32 4.19 -19.34
C LYS A 300 17.12 2.88 -19.43
N GLU A 301 16.50 1.81 -19.94
CA GLU A 301 17.17 0.54 -20.18
C GLU A 301 17.88 0.52 -21.55
N GLU A 302 18.87 -0.36 -21.68
CA GLU A 302 19.65 -0.48 -22.92
C GLU A 302 18.83 -1.14 -24.03
N LEU A 303 18.73 -0.47 -25.17
CA LEU A 303 18.03 -1.00 -26.34
C LEU A 303 18.85 -2.10 -27.03
N ASN A 304 18.25 -3.27 -27.21
CA ASN A 304 18.78 -4.29 -28.10
C ASN A 304 18.39 -3.97 -29.55
N VAL A 305 19.36 -3.52 -30.35
CA VAL A 305 19.17 -3.14 -31.76
C VAL A 305 19.25 -4.30 -32.75
N HIS A 306 19.54 -5.52 -32.27
CA HIS A 306 19.72 -6.68 -33.14
C HIS A 306 18.39 -7.42 -33.40
N GLY A 307 18.26 -7.91 -34.63
CA GLY A 307 17.15 -8.74 -35.09
C GLY A 307 15.96 -7.96 -35.65
N LYS A 308 14.84 -8.66 -35.80
CA LYS A 308 13.59 -8.14 -36.34
C LYS A 308 12.42 -8.37 -35.39
N TRP A 309 11.41 -7.51 -35.51
CA TRP A 309 10.10 -7.70 -34.89
C TRP A 309 9.13 -8.34 -35.88
N VAL A 310 8.28 -9.23 -35.35
CA VAL A 310 7.31 -10.01 -36.11
C VAL A 310 5.94 -9.41 -35.96
N TYR A 311 5.28 -9.08 -37.09
CA TYR A 311 3.99 -8.40 -37.15
C TYR A 311 2.88 -9.31 -37.69
N GLU A 312 2.50 -10.30 -36.88
CA GLU A 312 1.50 -11.32 -37.24
C GLU A 312 0.21 -11.25 -36.39
N ASP A 313 0.15 -10.38 -35.39
CA ASP A 313 -0.93 -10.36 -34.40
C ASP A 313 -1.73 -9.05 -34.48
N ALA A 314 -3.05 -9.16 -34.61
CA ALA A 314 -3.94 -8.01 -34.48
C ALA A 314 -4.06 -7.51 -33.01
N ASN A 315 -3.88 -8.41 -32.03
CA ASN A 315 -3.96 -8.05 -30.63
C ASN A 315 -2.59 -7.59 -30.09
N ALA A 316 -2.51 -6.35 -29.62
CA ALA A 316 -1.28 -5.72 -29.13
C ALA A 316 -0.59 -6.48 -27.99
N ALA A 317 -1.35 -7.02 -27.03
CA ALA A 317 -0.79 -7.81 -25.94
C ALA A 317 -0.19 -9.14 -26.45
N THR A 318 -0.87 -9.79 -27.41
CA THR A 318 -0.36 -10.99 -28.07
C THR A 318 0.91 -10.68 -28.87
N HIS A 319 0.93 -9.53 -29.54
CA HIS A 319 2.07 -9.03 -30.30
C HIS A 319 3.32 -8.81 -29.42
N LEU A 320 3.15 -8.21 -28.24
CA LEU A 320 4.20 -8.08 -27.22
C LEU A 320 4.72 -9.45 -26.76
N ILE A 321 3.82 -10.33 -26.32
CA ILE A 321 4.18 -11.65 -25.79
C ILE A 321 4.89 -12.48 -26.85
N ARG A 322 4.45 -12.43 -28.12
CA ARG A 322 5.09 -13.14 -29.23
C ARG A 322 6.53 -12.70 -29.44
N ASN A 323 6.76 -11.39 -29.42
CA ASN A 323 8.09 -10.84 -29.64
C ASN A 323 9.02 -11.08 -28.45
N ALA A 324 8.50 -11.07 -27.22
CA ALA A 324 9.23 -11.47 -26.03
C ALA A 324 9.58 -12.98 -26.02
N ILE A 325 8.69 -13.84 -26.51
CA ILE A 325 8.91 -15.29 -26.59
C ILE A 325 9.44 -15.65 -27.99
N GLY A 326 10.67 -15.22 -28.29
CA GLY A 326 11.44 -15.69 -29.45
C GLY A 326 11.33 -14.86 -30.72
N GLY A 327 10.51 -13.80 -30.79
CA GLY A 327 10.61 -12.78 -31.86
C GLY A 327 10.71 -13.33 -33.28
N GLU A 328 11.75 -12.96 -34.02
CA GLU A 328 12.01 -13.48 -35.36
C GLU A 328 12.35 -14.99 -35.41
N ASP A 329 12.87 -15.56 -34.32
CA ASP A 329 13.20 -16.98 -34.22
C ASP A 329 11.93 -17.82 -33.94
N ARG A 330 11.22 -18.11 -35.03
CA ARG A 330 9.99 -18.91 -35.03
C ARG A 330 10.22 -20.32 -34.49
N GLU A 331 11.39 -20.91 -34.71
CA GLU A 331 11.69 -22.27 -34.26
C GLU A 331 11.95 -22.31 -32.76
N LEU A 332 12.72 -21.35 -32.22
CA LEU A 332 12.88 -21.18 -30.78
C LEU A 332 11.53 -20.96 -30.10
N ARG A 333 10.69 -20.05 -30.61
CA ARG A 333 9.34 -19.83 -30.08
C ARG A 333 8.51 -21.11 -30.07
N ARG A 334 8.54 -21.89 -31.17
CA ARG A 334 7.82 -23.16 -31.27
C ARG A 334 8.31 -24.16 -30.21
N GLN A 335 9.63 -24.26 -30.01
CA GLN A 335 10.23 -25.11 -29.00
C GLN A 335 9.81 -24.68 -27.59
N LEU A 336 9.95 -23.39 -27.27
CA LEU A 336 9.52 -22.82 -26.00
C LEU A 336 8.05 -23.16 -25.74
N MET A 337 7.13 -22.84 -26.66
CA MET A 337 5.70 -23.08 -26.47
C MET A 337 5.30 -24.55 -26.40
N SER A 338 6.08 -25.45 -27.00
CA SER A 338 5.82 -26.90 -26.98
C SER A 338 6.23 -27.59 -25.66
N MET A 339 7.03 -26.92 -24.83
CA MET A 339 7.48 -27.47 -23.54
C MET A 339 6.31 -27.66 -22.57
N LYS A 340 6.23 -28.85 -21.97
CA LYS A 340 5.22 -29.24 -20.98
C LYS A 340 5.79 -29.22 -19.56
N ARG A 341 4.91 -29.24 -18.55
CA ARG A 341 5.32 -29.40 -17.15
C ARG A 341 6.08 -30.72 -16.96
N PRO A 342 7.11 -30.76 -16.10
CA PRO A 342 7.61 -29.66 -15.26
C PRO A 342 8.57 -28.68 -15.97
N GLY A 343 9.13 -29.04 -17.13
CA GLY A 343 10.17 -28.25 -17.83
C GLY A 343 9.71 -26.93 -18.48
N ALA A 344 8.40 -26.67 -18.56
CA ALA A 344 7.89 -25.39 -19.05
C ALA A 344 8.38 -24.21 -18.20
N ARG A 345 8.40 -24.37 -16.87
CA ARG A 345 8.76 -23.31 -15.92
C ARG A 345 10.25 -22.96 -15.93
N SER A 346 11.10 -23.87 -16.41
CA SER A 346 12.54 -23.60 -16.55
C SER A 346 12.90 -22.84 -17.83
N VAL A 347 11.95 -22.66 -18.75
CA VAL A 347 12.19 -21.98 -20.04
C VAL A 347 11.30 -20.76 -20.27
N ARG A 348 10.18 -20.63 -19.54
CA ARG A 348 9.30 -19.45 -19.51
C ARG A 348 8.58 -19.36 -18.18
N ASP A 349 8.31 -18.14 -17.74
CA ASP A 349 7.41 -17.90 -16.61
C ASP A 349 5.96 -17.69 -17.08
N ASP A 350 5.05 -17.54 -16.14
CA ASP A 350 3.66 -17.17 -16.41
C ASP A 350 3.59 -15.71 -16.91
N THR A 351 3.40 -15.52 -18.22
CA THR A 351 3.33 -14.20 -18.86
C THR A 351 1.89 -13.71 -18.99
N THR A 352 1.58 -12.57 -18.38
CA THR A 352 0.32 -11.82 -18.59
C THR A 352 0.66 -10.41 -19.05
N ALA A 353 -0.06 -9.90 -20.05
CA ALA A 353 0.08 -8.51 -20.52
C ALA A 353 -1.29 -7.90 -20.84
N ILE A 354 -1.46 -6.63 -20.48
CA ILE A 354 -2.61 -5.78 -20.78
C ILE A 354 -2.08 -4.52 -21.45
N VAL A 355 -2.68 -4.16 -22.59
CA VAL A 355 -2.38 -2.93 -23.32
C VAL A 355 -3.63 -2.07 -23.32
N ILE A 356 -3.52 -0.85 -22.79
CA ILE A 356 -4.60 0.14 -22.72
C ILE A 356 -4.30 1.20 -23.77
N TRP A 357 -5.21 1.40 -24.73
CA TRP A 357 -5.13 2.47 -25.73
C TRP A 357 -6.01 3.65 -25.31
N PHE A 358 -5.48 4.87 -25.44
CA PHE A 358 -6.21 6.10 -25.09
C PHE A 358 -6.78 6.82 -26.32
N ASP A 359 -6.44 6.37 -27.53
CA ASP A 359 -6.97 6.86 -28.81
C ASP A 359 -7.30 5.70 -29.77
N ASP A 360 -8.19 5.96 -30.73
CA ASP A 360 -8.52 5.02 -31.80
C ASP A 360 -7.38 4.97 -32.86
N PRO A 361 -6.73 3.80 -33.06
CA PRO A 361 -5.68 3.63 -34.07
C PRO A 361 -6.08 4.09 -35.47
N GLN A 362 -7.37 3.97 -35.83
CA GLN A 362 -7.88 4.27 -37.18
C GLN A 362 -7.95 5.78 -37.47
N ASN A 363 -7.96 6.63 -36.45
CA ASN A 363 -8.08 8.08 -36.62
C ASN A 363 -6.75 8.78 -36.97
N MET A 364 -5.60 8.12 -36.77
CA MET A 364 -4.27 8.67 -37.08
C MET A 364 -3.83 8.39 -38.53
N VAL A 365 -4.15 7.21 -39.08
CA VAL A 365 -3.83 6.86 -40.48
C VAL A 365 -4.48 7.84 -41.47
N ASN A 366 -5.67 8.35 -41.15
CA ASN A 366 -6.38 9.34 -41.96
C ASN A 366 -5.81 10.76 -41.89
N LYS A 367 -4.96 11.08 -40.89
CA LYS A 367 -4.29 12.41 -40.81
C LYS A 367 -2.98 12.47 -41.60
N GLY A 368 -2.39 11.33 -41.96
CA GLY A 368 -1.15 11.25 -42.75
C GLY A 368 -1.34 11.22 -44.27
N GLY A 369 -2.56 11.05 -44.77
CA GLY A 369 -2.87 10.94 -46.21
C GLY A 369 -3.13 12.26 -46.95
N GLY A 370 -2.95 13.40 -46.29
CA GLY A 370 -3.27 14.73 -46.80
C GLY A 370 -2.07 15.58 -47.20
N ALA A 371 -1.10 15.02 -47.92
CA ALA A 371 -0.07 15.80 -48.61
C ALA A 371 0.32 15.09 -49.91
N ALA A 372 -0.47 15.37 -50.95
CA ALA A 372 -0.08 15.19 -52.35
C ALA A 372 -0.13 16.55 -53.05
#